data_AF-A0A1W2DS99-F1
#
_entry.id   AF-A0A1W2DS99-F1
#
_cell.length_a   1.000
_cell.length_b   1.000
_cell.length_c   1.000
_cell.angle_alpha   90.00
_cell.angle_beta   90.00
_cell.angle_gamma   90.00
#
_symmetry.space_group_name_H-M   'P 1'
#
loop_
_entity.id
_entity.type
_entity.pdbx_description
1 polymer ?
#
loop_
_entity_poly.entity_id
_entity_poly.type
_entity_poly.pdbx_seq_one_letter_code
_entity_poly.pdbx_strand_id
1 'polypeptide(L)'
;MIGSFSSIFTLMEAMKSLRYLTKALPRPRPKEPDHFSGKFQKLLKGVINNAKLPEIEKLKAIYGFMDQYAGYVASFSVCQKGCSACCKIPVTISRLEAEYIHLMARTPINEVGTGRKATIGESCPLLSEAGDCSVYQFRPFNCRTFHTLDDPRYCDTPGEIHQVYGSPSRGYDNEKYALLAKWLKQTQDLYELGPYQDIRSWFCIENGGDSASGSARDVSPQQGILKGILGRVLRRGR
;
A
#
# COMPACT_ATOMS: atom_id res chain seq x y z
N MET A 1 -13.37 -47.15 -18.89
CA MET A 1 -13.45 -45.96 -18.01
C MET A 1 -12.10 -45.25 -18.02
N ILE A 2 -11.83 -44.39 -19.00
CA ILE A 2 -10.64 -43.51 -19.06
C ILE A 2 -10.94 -42.44 -20.10
N GLY A 3 -11.63 -41.37 -19.69
CA GLY A 3 -12.04 -40.31 -20.63
C GLY A 3 -12.26 -38.93 -20.00
N SER A 4 -12.20 -38.80 -18.68
CA SER A 4 -12.57 -37.56 -17.99
C SER A 4 -11.37 -36.71 -17.53
N PHE A 5 -10.15 -37.26 -17.48
CA PHE A 5 -8.99 -36.54 -16.94
C PHE A 5 -8.33 -35.57 -17.94
N SER A 6 -8.28 -35.93 -19.24
CA SER A 6 -7.69 -35.06 -20.27
C SER A 6 -8.51 -33.79 -20.48
N SER A 7 -9.83 -33.87 -20.48
CA SER A 7 -10.72 -32.71 -20.67
C SER A 7 -10.64 -31.70 -19.51
N ILE A 8 -10.56 -32.17 -18.26
CA ILE A 8 -10.40 -31.31 -17.08
C ILE A 8 -9.03 -30.62 -17.09
N PHE A 9 -7.96 -31.35 -17.44
CA PHE A 9 -6.61 -30.77 -17.54
C PHE A 9 -6.52 -29.68 -18.61
N THR A 10 -7.10 -29.92 -19.80
CA THR A 10 -7.16 -28.92 -20.87
C THR A 10 -8.01 -27.70 -20.48
N LEU A 11 -9.11 -27.89 -19.73
CA LEU A 11 -9.91 -26.79 -19.20
C LEU A 11 -9.14 -25.97 -18.17
N MET A 12 -8.42 -26.63 -17.24
CA MET A 12 -7.60 -25.96 -16.23
C MET A 12 -6.46 -25.16 -16.85
N GLU A 13 -5.79 -25.69 -17.87
CA GLU A 13 -4.74 -24.97 -18.60
C GLU A 13 -5.31 -23.81 -19.44
N ALA A 14 -6.48 -23.96 -20.05
CA ALA A 14 -7.18 -22.85 -20.72
C ALA A 14 -7.66 -21.76 -19.74
N MET A 15 -8.10 -22.15 -18.54
CA MET A 15 -8.47 -21.21 -17.47
C MET A 15 -7.24 -20.49 -16.88
N LYS A 16 -6.11 -21.19 -16.74
CA LYS A 16 -4.82 -20.58 -16.37
C LYS A 16 -4.34 -19.62 -17.46
N SER A 17 -4.46 -19.96 -18.74
CA SER A 17 -4.03 -19.08 -19.84
C SER A 17 -4.89 -17.81 -19.95
N LEU A 18 -6.19 -17.88 -19.63
CA LEU A 18 -7.05 -16.71 -19.50
C LEU A 18 -6.74 -15.87 -18.24
N ARG A 19 -6.30 -16.53 -17.16
CA ARG A 19 -5.92 -15.85 -15.92
C ARG A 19 -4.56 -15.17 -16.00
N TYR A 20 -3.60 -15.72 -16.73
CA TYR A 20 -2.23 -15.20 -16.84
C TYR A 20 -1.97 -14.72 -18.26
N LEU A 21 -2.63 -13.61 -18.61
CA LEU A 21 -2.41 -12.93 -19.88
C LEU A 21 -0.97 -12.44 -19.97
N THR A 22 -0.39 -12.47 -21.16
CA THR A 22 0.93 -11.86 -21.40
C THR A 22 0.84 -10.34 -21.32
N LYS A 23 1.96 -9.68 -21.08
CA LYS A 23 2.02 -8.20 -21.04
C LYS A 23 1.55 -7.52 -22.33
N ALA A 24 1.52 -8.24 -23.46
CA ALA A 24 1.07 -7.74 -24.76
C ALA A 24 -0.47 -7.69 -24.91
N LEU A 25 -1.21 -8.46 -24.10
CA LEU A 25 -2.67 -8.55 -24.21
C LEU A 25 -3.33 -7.72 -23.11
N PRO A 26 -3.98 -6.58 -23.43
CA PRO A 26 -4.57 -5.73 -22.42
C PRO A 26 -5.67 -6.48 -21.67
N ARG A 27 -5.62 -6.45 -20.34
CA ARG A 27 -6.66 -7.12 -19.56
C ARG A 27 -8.01 -6.39 -19.65
N PRO A 28 -9.10 -7.07 -20.05
CA PRO A 28 -10.45 -6.50 -19.97
C PRO A 28 -10.82 -6.18 -18.52
N ARG A 29 -11.32 -4.96 -18.30
CA ARG A 29 -11.83 -4.53 -16.99
C ARG A 29 -13.35 -4.62 -17.00
N PRO A 30 -13.97 -5.41 -16.09
CA PRO A 30 -15.42 -5.44 -15.99
C PRO A 30 -15.96 -4.07 -15.58
N LYS A 31 -17.25 -3.82 -15.80
CA LYS A 31 -17.90 -2.61 -15.29
C LYS A 31 -17.84 -2.64 -13.76
N GLU A 32 -17.46 -1.51 -13.15
CA GLU A 32 -17.52 -1.34 -11.69
C GLU A 32 -18.97 -1.52 -11.20
N PRO A 33 -19.21 -2.31 -10.14
CA PRO A 33 -20.53 -2.42 -9.55
C PRO A 33 -21.10 -1.07 -9.08
N ASP A 34 -22.34 -0.77 -9.47
CA ASP A 34 -22.95 0.55 -9.27
C ASP A 34 -23.00 1.02 -7.80
N HIS A 35 -23.01 0.08 -6.85
CA HIS A 35 -23.06 0.38 -5.42
C HIS A 35 -21.78 1.05 -4.87
N PHE A 36 -20.63 0.92 -5.55
CA PHE A 36 -19.37 1.54 -5.09
C PHE A 36 -19.42 3.06 -5.13
N SER A 37 -20.11 3.64 -6.13
CA SER A 37 -20.34 5.08 -6.19
C SER A 37 -21.07 5.60 -4.95
N GLY A 38 -22.14 4.91 -4.53
CA GLY A 38 -22.88 5.25 -3.32
C GLY A 38 -22.05 5.09 -2.04
N LYS A 39 -21.27 4.01 -1.92
CA LYS A 39 -20.35 3.80 -0.79
C LYS A 39 -19.28 4.90 -0.72
N PHE A 40 -18.71 5.27 -1.86
CA PHE A 40 -17.68 6.30 -1.93
C PHE A 40 -18.22 7.68 -1.58
N GLN A 41 -19.43 8.04 -2.06
CA GLN A 41 -20.08 9.29 -1.67
C GLN A 41 -20.37 9.36 -0.17
N LYS A 42 -20.81 8.24 0.44
CA LYS A 42 -21.01 8.16 1.90
C LYS A 42 -19.70 8.34 2.67
N LEU A 43 -18.61 7.73 2.19
CA LEU A 43 -17.27 7.90 2.78
C LEU A 43 -16.83 9.37 2.73
N LEU A 44 -16.97 10.02 1.58
CA LEU A 44 -16.59 11.43 1.41
C LEU A 44 -17.38 12.35 2.36
N LYS A 45 -18.72 12.26 2.32
CA LYS A 45 -19.59 13.16 3.09
C LYS A 45 -19.60 12.86 4.59
N GLY A 46 -19.65 11.59 4.97
CA GLY A 46 -19.82 11.18 6.37
C GLY A 46 -18.53 11.11 7.17
N VAL A 47 -17.39 10.87 6.51
CA VAL A 47 -16.12 10.60 7.20
C VAL A 47 -15.03 11.58 6.78
N ILE A 48 -14.67 11.61 5.51
CA ILE A 48 -13.51 12.39 5.04
C ILE A 48 -13.70 13.89 5.30
N ASN A 49 -14.89 14.42 4.99
CA ASN A 49 -15.22 15.83 5.18
C ASN A 49 -15.63 16.18 6.62
N ASN A 50 -15.61 15.22 7.54
CA ASN A 50 -15.99 15.46 8.93
C ASN A 50 -14.80 16.04 9.71
N ALA A 51 -14.83 17.36 9.96
CA ALA A 51 -13.79 18.06 10.69
C ALA A 51 -13.63 17.63 12.16
N LYS A 52 -14.62 16.93 12.73
CA LYS A 52 -14.58 16.42 14.11
C LYS A 52 -13.93 15.04 14.23
N LEU A 53 -13.67 14.36 13.12
CA LEU A 53 -13.01 13.05 13.15
C LEU A 53 -11.48 13.21 13.08
N PRO A 54 -10.73 12.47 13.92
CA PRO A 54 -9.28 12.37 13.79
C PRO A 54 -8.87 11.83 12.41
N GLU A 55 -7.75 12.31 11.87
CA GLU A 55 -7.29 11.87 10.53
C GLU A 55 -6.99 10.37 10.48
N ILE A 56 -6.58 9.79 11.61
CA ILE A 56 -6.33 8.35 11.72
C ILE A 56 -7.61 7.52 11.53
N GLU A 57 -8.75 8.00 12.04
CA GLU A 57 -10.04 7.33 11.86
C GLU A 57 -10.56 7.49 10.43
N LYS A 58 -10.29 8.65 9.80
CA LYS A 58 -10.57 8.84 8.37
C LYS A 58 -9.73 7.88 7.52
N LEU A 59 -8.44 7.76 7.80
CA LEU A 59 -7.55 6.83 7.11
C LEU A 59 -8.03 5.38 7.25
N LYS A 60 -8.42 4.97 8.45
CA LYS A 60 -9.00 3.65 8.72
C LYS A 60 -10.27 3.40 7.90
N ALA A 61 -11.17 4.37 7.81
CA ALA A 61 -12.38 4.26 6.98
C ALA A 61 -12.06 4.19 5.48
N ILE A 62 -11.07 4.95 5.02
CA ILE A 62 -10.56 4.90 3.64
C ILE A 62 -10.06 3.50 3.33
N TYR A 63 -9.23 2.92 4.18
CA TYR A 63 -8.73 1.57 4.00
C TYR A 63 -9.83 0.51 4.07
N GLY A 64 -10.84 0.69 4.93
CA GLY A 64 -12.02 -0.18 4.95
C GLY A 64 -12.84 -0.13 3.65
N PHE A 65 -12.93 1.03 3.00
CA PHE A 65 -13.52 1.12 1.65
C PHE A 65 -12.65 0.42 0.61
N MET A 66 -11.33 0.65 0.64
CA MET A 66 -10.40 0.05 -0.31
C MET A 66 -10.34 -1.46 -0.22
N ASP A 67 -10.43 -2.03 0.99
CA ASP A 67 -10.45 -3.49 1.17
C ASP A 67 -11.73 -4.12 0.61
N GLN A 68 -12.87 -3.43 0.69
CA GLN A 68 -14.08 -3.85 -0.02
C GLN A 68 -13.93 -3.72 -1.53
N TYR A 69 -13.31 -2.62 -2.00
CA TYR A 69 -13.07 -2.38 -3.42
C TYR A 69 -12.09 -3.39 -4.03
N ALA A 70 -11.12 -3.86 -3.25
CA ALA A 70 -10.18 -4.90 -3.64
C ALA A 70 -10.88 -6.21 -4.04
N GLY A 71 -12.08 -6.49 -3.50
CA GLY A 71 -12.89 -7.63 -3.94
C GLY A 71 -13.33 -7.53 -5.41
N TYR A 72 -13.63 -6.32 -5.89
CA TYR A 72 -13.87 -6.07 -7.31
C TYR A 72 -12.56 -6.13 -8.12
N VAL A 73 -11.48 -5.54 -7.61
CA VAL A 73 -10.17 -5.59 -8.29
C VAL A 73 -9.63 -7.02 -8.41
N ALA A 74 -9.95 -7.90 -7.47
CA ALA A 74 -9.60 -9.32 -7.52
C ALA A 74 -10.24 -10.06 -8.71
N SER A 75 -11.32 -9.54 -9.31
CA SER A 75 -11.95 -10.17 -10.49
C SER A 75 -11.10 -10.03 -11.76
N PHE A 76 -10.15 -9.10 -11.77
CA PHE A 76 -9.27 -8.87 -12.91
C PHE A 76 -7.79 -8.78 -12.53
N SER A 77 -7.38 -8.72 -11.28
CA SER A 77 -5.95 -8.82 -10.93
C SER A 77 -5.48 -10.29 -10.80
N VAL A 78 -4.18 -10.51 -10.98
CA VAL A 78 -3.55 -11.81 -10.70
C VAL A 78 -3.07 -11.93 -9.25
N CYS A 79 -3.03 -10.82 -8.52
CA CYS A 79 -2.52 -10.72 -7.16
C CYS A 79 -3.36 -11.51 -6.18
N GLN A 80 -2.68 -12.13 -5.20
CA GLN A 80 -3.30 -12.86 -4.11
C GLN A 80 -2.58 -12.54 -2.79
N LYS A 81 -3.28 -12.72 -1.68
CA LYS A 81 -2.66 -12.68 -0.35
C LYS A 81 -1.56 -13.74 -0.27
N GLY A 82 -0.40 -13.37 0.28
CA GLY A 82 0.78 -14.24 0.37
C GLY A 82 1.78 -14.08 -0.79
N CYS A 83 1.44 -13.35 -1.85
CA CYS A 83 2.44 -12.90 -2.82
C CYS A 83 3.26 -11.73 -2.26
N SER A 84 4.58 -11.78 -2.41
CA SER A 84 5.54 -10.81 -1.86
C SER A 84 6.36 -10.06 -2.91
N ALA A 85 6.03 -10.16 -4.19
CA ALA A 85 6.77 -9.46 -5.24
C ALA A 85 6.72 -7.93 -5.06
N CYS A 86 5.57 -7.37 -4.67
CA CYS A 86 5.46 -5.93 -4.36
C CYS A 86 6.22 -5.53 -3.07
N CYS A 87 6.59 -6.48 -2.21
CA CYS A 87 7.44 -6.21 -1.05
C CYS A 87 8.92 -6.04 -1.44
N LYS A 88 9.29 -6.25 -2.70
CA LYS A 88 10.65 -6.09 -3.23
C LYS A 88 10.82 -4.87 -4.14
N ILE A 89 9.80 -4.01 -4.23
CA ILE A 89 9.88 -2.74 -4.96
C ILE A 89 9.91 -1.55 -3.98
N PRO A 90 10.39 -0.37 -4.41
CA PRO A 90 10.22 0.87 -3.66
C PRO A 90 8.73 1.20 -3.49
N VAL A 91 8.34 1.56 -2.27
CA VAL A 91 6.97 1.95 -1.93
C VAL A 91 7.04 3.21 -1.09
N THR A 92 6.61 4.33 -1.67
CA THR A 92 6.51 5.58 -0.94
C THR A 92 5.24 5.62 -0.09
N ILE A 93 5.37 6.05 1.16
CA ILE A 93 4.27 6.20 2.10
C ILE A 93 4.36 7.55 2.81
N SER A 94 3.22 8.06 3.28
CA SER A 94 3.18 9.23 4.14
C SER A 94 3.58 8.89 5.57
N ARG A 95 3.93 9.92 6.35
CA ARG A 95 4.12 9.76 7.78
C ARG A 95 2.85 9.28 8.47
N LEU A 96 1.69 9.82 8.10
CA LEU A 96 0.39 9.41 8.66
C LEU A 96 0.16 7.90 8.52
N GLU A 97 0.58 7.31 7.41
CA GLU A 97 0.49 5.86 7.17
C GLU A 97 1.51 5.05 7.98
N ALA A 98 2.73 5.57 8.15
CA ALA A 98 3.73 4.95 9.03
C ALA A 98 3.25 4.91 10.49
N GLU A 99 2.70 6.03 10.98
CA GLU A 99 2.10 6.15 12.32
C GLU A 99 0.87 5.22 12.45
N TYR A 100 0.04 5.11 11.41
CA TYR A 100 -1.08 4.16 11.40
C TYR A 100 -0.61 2.71 11.57
N ILE A 101 0.41 2.28 10.83
CA ILE A 101 0.99 0.95 10.99
C ILE A 101 1.58 0.79 12.40
N HIS A 102 2.31 1.79 12.90
CA HIS A 102 2.86 1.77 14.25
C HIS A 102 1.77 1.54 15.31
N LEU A 103 0.68 2.32 15.27
CA LEU A 103 -0.41 2.24 16.23
C LEU A 103 -1.18 0.93 16.14
N MET A 104 -1.45 0.45 14.93
CA MET A 104 -2.34 -0.71 14.70
C MET A 104 -1.61 -2.05 14.78
N ALA A 105 -0.36 -2.12 14.30
CA ALA A 105 0.45 -3.34 14.29
C ALA A 105 1.55 -3.37 15.36
N ARG A 106 1.69 -2.32 16.18
CA ARG A 106 2.72 -2.19 17.22
C ARG A 106 4.15 -2.33 16.66
N THR A 107 4.34 -1.91 15.41
CA THR A 107 5.66 -1.96 14.76
C THR A 107 6.41 -0.65 15.04
N PRO A 108 7.65 -0.67 15.55
CA PRO A 108 8.41 0.54 15.79
C PRO A 108 8.71 1.28 14.48
N ILE A 109 8.74 2.61 14.55
CA ILE A 109 9.11 3.48 13.42
C ILE A 109 10.24 4.41 13.80
N ASN A 110 11.05 4.78 12.81
CA ASN A 110 11.90 5.94 12.88
C ASN A 110 11.03 7.20 12.84
N GLU A 111 11.13 8.04 13.88
CA GLU A 111 10.28 9.22 14.07
C GLU A 111 10.34 10.25 12.93
N VAL A 112 11.46 10.32 12.21
CA VAL A 112 11.67 11.30 11.13
C VAL A 112 11.62 10.62 9.75
N GLY A 113 11.90 9.32 9.71
CA GLY A 113 12.25 8.61 8.49
C GLY A 113 13.69 8.93 8.09
N THR A 114 14.44 7.92 7.68
CA THR A 114 15.88 8.08 7.36
C THR A 114 16.15 8.78 6.03
N GLY A 115 15.12 9.06 5.21
CA GLY A 115 15.27 9.61 3.86
C GLY A 115 15.95 8.67 2.86
N ARG A 116 16.29 7.44 3.28
CA ARG A 116 17.01 6.49 2.42
C ARG A 116 16.19 6.12 1.19
N LYS A 117 16.88 5.91 0.07
CA LYS A 117 16.27 5.42 -1.17
C LYS A 117 16.40 3.89 -1.21
N ALA A 118 15.28 3.21 -1.43
CA ALA A 118 15.27 1.77 -1.62
C ALA A 118 15.73 1.39 -3.03
N THR A 119 16.39 0.26 -3.14
CA THR A 119 16.75 -0.35 -4.43
C THR A 119 15.72 -1.42 -4.80
N ILE A 120 15.46 -1.60 -6.10
CA ILE A 120 14.64 -2.71 -6.59
C ILE A 120 15.28 -4.05 -6.17
N GLY A 121 14.49 -4.97 -5.65
CA GLY A 121 14.93 -6.26 -5.13
C GLY A 121 15.16 -6.26 -3.62
N GLU A 122 15.27 -5.08 -2.98
CA GLU A 122 15.44 -5.00 -1.53
C GLU A 122 14.15 -5.39 -0.81
N SER A 123 14.21 -6.30 0.16
CA SER A 123 13.04 -6.74 0.92
C SER A 123 12.44 -5.62 1.78
N CYS A 124 11.12 -5.58 1.87
CA CYS A 124 10.41 -4.73 2.83
C CYS A 124 10.66 -5.26 4.25
N PRO A 125 10.93 -4.39 5.25
CA PRO A 125 11.15 -4.79 6.65
C PRO A 125 9.89 -5.37 7.32
N LEU A 126 8.72 -5.23 6.69
CA LEU A 126 7.45 -5.77 7.16
C LEU A 126 7.09 -7.10 6.46
N LEU A 127 8.06 -7.71 5.77
CA LEU A 127 7.94 -9.04 5.21
C LEU A 127 8.33 -10.06 6.30
N SER A 128 7.46 -11.03 6.57
CA SER A 128 7.74 -12.11 7.51
C SER A 128 8.76 -13.11 6.91
N GLU A 129 9.33 -13.96 7.76
CA GLU A 129 10.15 -15.09 7.31
C GLU A 129 9.37 -16.08 6.44
N ALA A 130 8.05 -16.21 6.65
CA ALA A 130 7.17 -17.04 5.84
C ALA A 130 6.88 -16.43 4.45
N GLY A 131 7.37 -15.22 4.19
CA GLY A 131 7.20 -14.53 2.91
C GLY A 131 5.85 -13.83 2.74
N ASP A 132 5.08 -13.64 3.82
CA ASP A 132 3.85 -12.85 3.82
C ASP A 132 4.02 -11.50 4.54
N CYS A 133 3.16 -10.53 4.24
CA CYS A 133 3.25 -9.22 4.86
C CYS A 133 2.72 -9.26 6.30
N SER A 134 3.58 -8.99 7.28
CA SER A 134 3.25 -9.03 8.71
C SER A 134 2.16 -8.01 9.10
N VAL A 135 2.02 -6.95 8.30
CA VAL A 135 1.01 -5.90 8.49
C VAL A 135 -0.04 -5.89 7.38
N TYR A 136 -0.33 -7.03 6.73
CA TYR A 136 -1.21 -7.07 5.55
C TYR A 136 -2.54 -6.32 5.73
N GLN A 137 -3.16 -6.40 6.91
CA GLN A 137 -4.41 -5.69 7.22
C GLN A 137 -4.23 -4.17 7.33
N PHE A 138 -3.03 -3.71 7.67
CA PHE A 138 -2.69 -2.30 7.88
C PHE A 138 -1.80 -1.71 6.78
N ARG A 139 -1.59 -2.47 5.70
CA ARG A 139 -0.76 -2.08 4.55
C ARG A 139 -1.11 -0.66 4.05
N PRO A 140 -0.12 0.13 3.62
CA PRO A 140 -0.30 1.52 3.21
C PRO A 140 -1.06 1.62 1.87
N PHE A 141 -1.44 2.83 1.48
CA PHE A 141 -2.27 3.12 0.32
C PHE A 141 -1.69 2.51 -0.96
N ASN A 142 -0.41 2.77 -1.25
CA ASN A 142 0.25 2.25 -2.45
C ASN A 142 0.34 0.72 -2.47
N CYS A 143 0.47 0.05 -1.31
CA CYS A 143 0.40 -1.41 -1.22
C CYS A 143 -1.01 -1.96 -1.40
N ARG A 144 -2.06 -1.17 -1.16
CA ARG A 144 -3.46 -1.56 -1.38
C ARG A 144 -3.89 -1.40 -2.83
N THR A 145 -3.40 -0.37 -3.51
CA THR A 145 -3.83 -0.03 -4.87
C THR A 145 -3.00 -0.72 -5.93
N PHE A 146 -1.73 -1.04 -5.68
CA PHE A 146 -0.86 -1.65 -6.69
C PHE A 146 -1.25 -3.11 -6.96
N HIS A 147 -1.73 -3.38 -8.17
CA HIS A 147 -2.10 -4.72 -8.61
C HIS A 147 -1.53 -5.02 -10.00
N THR A 148 -1.00 -6.22 -10.17
CA THR A 148 -0.60 -6.77 -11.46
C THR A 148 -1.81 -7.38 -12.17
N LEU A 149 -1.87 -7.15 -13.49
CA LEU A 149 -2.93 -7.63 -14.38
C LEU A 149 -2.44 -8.71 -15.35
N ASP A 150 -1.15 -8.85 -15.57
CA ASP A 150 -0.59 -9.88 -16.45
C ASP A 150 0.08 -11.00 -15.65
N ASP A 151 0.76 -11.90 -16.34
CA ASP A 151 1.45 -13.04 -15.75
C ASP A 151 2.41 -12.62 -14.60
N PRO A 152 2.24 -13.19 -13.38
CA PRO A 152 3.11 -12.88 -12.24
C PRO A 152 4.61 -13.02 -12.49
N ARG A 153 5.04 -13.81 -13.49
CA ARG A 153 6.46 -13.95 -13.85
C ARG A 153 7.16 -12.63 -14.15
N TYR A 154 6.40 -11.61 -14.60
CA TYR A 154 6.97 -10.29 -14.86
C TYR A 154 7.31 -9.53 -13.57
N CYS A 155 6.70 -9.89 -12.45
CA CYS A 155 7.03 -9.31 -11.14
C CYS A 155 8.40 -9.78 -10.61
N ASP A 156 8.89 -10.93 -11.07
CA ASP A 156 10.16 -11.50 -10.63
C ASP A 156 11.38 -10.94 -11.39
N THR A 157 11.14 -10.17 -12.46
CA THR A 157 12.20 -9.61 -13.31
C THR A 157 12.34 -8.10 -13.04
N PRO A 158 13.39 -7.64 -12.35
CA PRO A 158 13.61 -6.22 -12.10
C PRO A 158 13.60 -5.38 -13.38
N GLY A 159 12.82 -4.30 -13.39
CA GLY A 159 12.74 -3.37 -14.52
C GLY A 159 11.89 -3.86 -15.70
N GLU A 160 11.32 -5.06 -15.62
CA GLU A 160 10.40 -5.56 -16.64
C GLU A 160 9.09 -4.75 -16.61
N ILE A 161 8.74 -4.19 -17.77
CA ILE A 161 7.48 -3.45 -17.92
C ILE A 161 6.34 -4.47 -17.98
N HIS A 162 5.34 -4.29 -17.12
CA HIS A 162 4.20 -5.18 -17.04
C HIS A 162 2.92 -4.39 -16.69
N GLN A 163 1.77 -4.98 -16.95
CA GLN A 163 0.47 -4.36 -16.79
C GLN A 163 0.10 -4.27 -15.31
N VAL A 164 -0.03 -3.03 -14.85
CA VAL A 164 -0.40 -2.72 -13.47
C VAL A 164 -1.63 -1.84 -13.42
N TYR A 165 -2.33 -1.90 -12.30
CA TYR A 165 -3.47 -1.08 -11.95
C TYR A 165 -3.22 -0.44 -10.59
N GLY A 166 -3.63 0.82 -10.42
CA GLY A 166 -3.53 1.51 -9.14
C GLY A 166 -2.12 1.96 -8.76
N SER A 167 -1.25 2.18 -9.75
CA SER A 167 0.08 2.77 -9.55
C SER A 167 0.05 4.31 -9.59
N PRO A 168 0.80 5.01 -8.72
CA PRO A 168 0.93 6.46 -8.77
C PRO A 168 1.39 7.01 -10.12
N SER A 169 2.33 6.30 -10.79
CA SER A 169 2.89 6.72 -12.09
C SER A 169 1.86 6.76 -13.24
N ARG A 170 0.69 6.17 -13.01
CA ARG A 170 -0.43 6.09 -13.97
C ARG A 170 -1.66 6.87 -13.51
N GLY A 171 -1.54 7.68 -12.45
CA GLY A 171 -2.68 8.35 -11.84
C GLY A 171 -3.67 7.36 -11.19
N TYR A 172 -3.19 6.20 -10.75
CA TYR A 172 -3.94 5.12 -10.10
C TYR A 172 -4.99 4.40 -10.97
N ASP A 173 -5.12 4.72 -12.26
CA ASP A 173 -6.07 4.09 -13.18
C ASP A 173 -7.55 4.11 -12.72
N ASN A 174 -7.86 4.91 -11.69
CA ASN A 174 -9.13 4.97 -10.97
C ASN A 174 -9.32 6.31 -10.26
N GLU A 175 -10.40 7.01 -10.57
CA GLU A 175 -10.70 8.34 -10.01
C GLU A 175 -10.87 8.35 -8.49
N LYS A 176 -11.46 7.29 -7.91
CA LYS A 176 -11.66 7.18 -6.46
C LYS A 176 -10.30 7.05 -5.76
N TYR A 177 -9.40 6.23 -6.30
CA TYR A 177 -8.03 6.14 -5.80
C TYR A 177 -7.29 7.47 -5.93
N ALA A 178 -7.40 8.16 -7.07
CA ALA A 178 -6.78 9.47 -7.25
C ALA A 178 -7.27 10.51 -6.22
N LEU A 179 -8.59 10.55 -5.94
CA LEU A 179 -9.16 11.44 -4.93
C LEU A 179 -8.69 11.10 -3.51
N LEU A 180 -8.60 9.82 -3.17
CA LEU A 180 -8.10 9.37 -1.86
C LEU A 180 -6.61 9.66 -1.67
N ALA A 181 -5.80 9.46 -2.72
CA ALA A 181 -4.39 9.83 -2.72
C ALA A 181 -4.21 11.35 -2.58
N LYS A 182 -5.07 12.14 -3.23
CA LYS A 182 -5.09 13.60 -3.07
C LYS A 182 -5.39 13.99 -1.62
N TRP A 183 -6.38 13.35 -0.99
CA TRP A 183 -6.68 13.60 0.43
C TRP A 183 -5.50 13.28 1.35
N LEU A 184 -4.81 12.14 1.13
CA LEU A 184 -3.61 11.77 1.89
C LEU A 184 -2.52 12.85 1.76
N LYS A 185 -2.23 13.29 0.52
CA LYS A 185 -1.25 14.33 0.26
C LYS A 185 -1.63 15.65 0.95
N GLN A 186 -2.89 16.08 0.79
CA GLN A 186 -3.39 17.32 1.41
C GLN A 186 -3.31 17.28 2.93
N THR A 187 -3.59 16.11 3.53
CA THR A 187 -3.47 15.92 4.97
C THR A 187 -2.02 16.03 5.41
N GLN A 188 -1.09 15.38 4.69
CA GLN A 188 0.34 15.51 4.96
C GLN A 188 0.83 16.96 4.89
N ASP A 189 0.43 17.69 3.84
CA ASP A 189 0.80 19.11 3.66
C ASP A 189 0.20 19.99 4.77
N LEU A 190 -1.09 19.80 5.11
CA LEU A 190 -1.80 20.59 6.12
C LEU A 190 -1.18 20.49 7.52
N TYR A 191 -0.68 19.31 7.88
CA TYR A 191 -0.06 19.06 9.19
C TYR A 191 1.47 19.14 9.14
N GLU A 192 2.06 19.56 8.01
CA GLU A 192 3.51 19.71 7.82
C GLU A 192 4.28 18.43 8.20
N LEU A 193 3.75 17.26 7.83
CA LEU A 193 4.27 15.95 8.27
C LEU A 193 5.58 15.52 7.58
N GLY A 194 6.17 16.41 6.78
CA GLY A 194 7.35 16.12 5.97
C GLY A 194 7.03 15.40 4.65
N PRO A 195 8.06 15.05 3.86
CA PRO A 195 7.88 14.43 2.56
C PRO A 195 7.41 12.97 2.69
N TYR A 196 6.82 12.46 1.61
CA TYR A 196 6.70 11.01 1.41
C TYR A 196 8.09 10.39 1.34
N GLN A 197 8.27 9.26 2.00
CA GLN A 197 9.53 8.50 1.98
C GLN A 197 9.24 7.03 1.69
N ASP A 198 10.26 6.26 1.32
CA ASP A 198 10.09 4.82 1.16
C ASP A 198 9.67 4.20 2.49
N ILE A 199 8.86 3.13 2.46
CA ILE A 199 8.47 2.39 3.65
C ILE A 199 9.69 1.94 4.47
N ARG A 200 10.80 1.61 3.80
CA ARG A 200 12.06 1.23 4.43
C ARG A 200 12.74 2.39 5.15
N SER A 201 12.37 3.64 4.89
CA SER A 201 12.88 4.79 5.63
C SER A 201 12.27 4.87 7.03
N TRP A 202 11.05 4.37 7.20
CA TRP A 202 10.30 4.40 8.46
C TRP A 202 10.54 3.16 9.31
N PHE A 203 10.63 1.98 8.71
CA PHE A 203 10.69 0.69 9.43
C PHE A 203 12.09 0.06 9.37
N CYS A 204 13.15 0.87 9.51
CA CYS A 204 14.51 0.33 9.55
C CYS A 204 14.67 -0.60 10.76
N ILE A 205 15.12 -1.84 10.52
CA ILE A 205 15.70 -2.66 11.58
C ILE A 205 17.15 -2.19 11.72
N GLU A 206 17.50 -1.56 12.83
CA GLU A 206 18.91 -1.43 13.19
C GLU A 206 19.42 -2.84 13.45
N ASN A 207 20.01 -3.47 12.43
CA ASN A 207 20.75 -4.70 12.64
C ASN A 207 21.97 -4.34 13.49
N GLY A 208 21.96 -4.76 14.75
CA GLY A 208 23.13 -4.69 15.62
C GLY A 208 24.28 -5.46 14.98
N GLY A 209 25.22 -4.73 14.38
CA GLY A 209 26.35 -5.32 13.68
C GLY A 209 26.88 -4.39 12.60
N ASP A 210 27.45 -3.27 13.02
CA ASP A 210 28.73 -2.77 12.51
C ASP A 210 29.12 -1.51 13.29
N SER A 211 30.16 -1.65 14.10
CA SER A 211 30.85 -0.58 14.79
C SER A 211 31.48 0.37 13.76
N ALA A 212 30.84 1.50 13.51
CA ALA A 212 31.51 2.68 12.98
C ALA A 212 31.18 3.87 13.88
N SER A 213 32.16 4.23 14.69
CA SER A 213 32.18 5.45 15.51
C SER A 213 31.86 6.69 14.66
N GLY A 214 30.69 7.28 14.90
CA GLY A 214 30.30 8.58 14.36
C GLY A 214 29.58 9.35 15.45
N SER A 215 30.14 10.49 15.86
CA SER A 215 29.76 11.26 17.03
C SER A 215 28.26 11.53 17.13
N ALA A 216 27.74 11.36 18.34
CA ALA A 216 26.44 11.87 18.75
C ALA A 216 26.37 13.37 18.44
N ARG A 217 25.64 13.72 17.38
CA ARG A 217 25.18 15.10 17.18
C ARG A 217 23.84 15.22 17.86
N ASP A 218 23.88 15.99 18.94
CA ASP A 218 22.80 16.60 19.69
C ASP A 218 21.53 16.82 18.83
N VAL A 219 20.49 16.02 19.06
CA VAL A 219 19.17 16.14 18.40
C VAL A 219 18.28 17.05 19.25
N SER A 220 18.51 18.35 19.07
CA SER A 220 17.61 19.44 19.46
C SER A 220 16.47 19.60 18.41
N PRO A 221 15.59 20.61 18.46
CA PRO A 221 14.26 20.77 19.09
C PRO A 221 13.07 19.98 18.47
N GLN A 222 13.29 19.05 17.54
CA GLN A 222 12.21 18.47 16.71
C GLN A 222 11.28 17.47 17.45
N GLN A 223 11.75 16.84 18.53
CA GLN A 223 10.97 15.86 19.32
C GLN A 223 9.75 16.49 20.04
N GLY A 224 9.83 17.78 20.42
CA GLY A 224 8.73 18.50 21.06
C GLY A 224 7.60 18.86 20.10
N ILE A 225 7.96 19.18 18.85
CA ILE A 225 7.00 19.48 17.77
C ILE A 225 6.24 18.20 17.37
N LEU A 226 6.94 17.05 17.34
CA LEU A 226 6.39 15.74 16.98
C LEU A 226 5.31 15.22 17.91
N LYS A 227 5.52 15.26 19.24
CA LYS A 227 4.47 14.90 20.22
C LYS A 227 3.24 15.82 20.10
N GLY A 228 3.45 17.08 19.72
CA GLY A 228 2.38 18.03 19.43
C GLY A 228 1.64 17.77 18.12
N ILE A 229 2.32 17.29 17.07
CA ILE A 229 1.71 16.92 15.78
C ILE A 229 0.94 15.60 15.90
N LEU A 230 1.53 14.57 16.53
CA LEU A 230 0.83 13.31 16.80
C LEU A 230 -0.38 13.55 17.70
N GLY A 231 -0.24 14.43 18.70
CA GLY A 231 -1.36 14.91 19.51
C GLY A 231 -2.44 15.64 18.70
N ARG A 232 -2.08 16.41 17.65
CA ARG A 232 -3.03 17.10 16.78
C ARG A 232 -3.75 16.17 15.80
N VAL A 233 -3.05 15.18 15.25
CA VAL A 233 -3.60 14.12 14.38
C VAL A 233 -4.53 13.18 15.15
N LEU A 234 -4.21 12.90 16.42
CA LEU A 234 -4.96 11.97 17.27
C LEU A 234 -6.05 12.62 18.16
N ARG A 235 -5.96 13.93 18.50
CA ARG A 235 -6.85 14.57 19.52
C ARG A 235 -7.77 15.70 19.03
N ARG A 236 -8.04 15.85 17.73
CA ARG A 236 -9.12 16.76 17.31
C ARG A 236 -10.49 16.09 17.45
N GLY A 237 -10.96 16.10 18.70
CA GLY A 237 -12.29 15.76 19.15
C GLY A 237 -12.56 16.50 20.45
N ARG A 238 -12.78 17.82 20.37
CA ARG A 238 -13.33 18.62 21.45
C ARG A 238 -14.36 19.58 20.85
#